data_AF-Q08I44-F1
#
_entry.id   AF-Q08I44-F1
#
_cell.length_a   1.000
_cell.length_b   1.000
_cell.length_c   1.000
_cell.angle_alpha   90.00
_cell.angle_beta   90.00
_cell.angle_gamma   90.00
#
_symmetry.space_group_name_H-M   'P 1'
#
loop_
_entity.id
_entity.type
_entity.pdbx_description
1 polymer ?
#
loop_
_entity_poly.entity_id
_entity_poly.type
_entity_poly.pdbx_seq_one_letter_code
_entity_poly.pdbx_strand_id
1 'polypeptide(L)'
;MDPTRRQNSQKKSSSRLDNIDRFILEQLAQRSWEYESDPEGTEWNELCFDDSIATPFYKNTFFERSEALEIGQELIDRHVGQQTSKESGMTFSPDRYYQLVEDDENKPLNAGEDDGDKKQSFPVAECNEKFSKLLKPIFNDILTDDNQSIIYGGLSTNDNFTRYLQFSRELNHVTFEGSTSDDRLTFFINVYNMMLIHITLKHGPPIGIWQRRKLVNGTYYLIGGHRYALHSIINGILRGNKKGPGMLWKAFGKQDARLPISLAVCDPLIYFSLCSGSKTTPPLRVYHSKSIHQEMRENARQTLLRGDKFLRVDMKKNVIHLGKTFKWFSDDFGGSTEKILQWILDVLDTNESDKKHNLQKLFFTGEYSIEYIPYDWSTNGRMDEKEREDIDGGGGGGGDVRRTKTIE
;
A
#
# COMPACT_ATOMS: atom_id res chain seq x y z
N MET A 1 49.13 -28.52 -31.54
CA MET A 1 47.69 -28.75 -31.24
C MET A 1 47.61 -29.86 -30.21
N ASP A 2 47.38 -29.49 -28.94
CA ASP A 2 46.38 -30.10 -28.04
C ASP A 2 46.45 -29.33 -26.69
N PRO A 3 45.40 -28.57 -26.31
CA PRO A 3 45.39 -27.75 -25.10
C PRO A 3 44.70 -28.50 -23.95
N THR A 4 45.48 -28.98 -22.98
CA THR A 4 44.93 -29.51 -21.73
C THR A 4 45.34 -28.69 -20.52
N ARG A 5 44.30 -28.30 -19.76
CA ARG A 5 44.30 -27.86 -18.36
C ARG A 5 44.95 -26.52 -18.00
N ARG A 6 44.12 -25.48 -18.07
CA ARG A 6 43.86 -24.60 -16.91
C ARG A 6 42.36 -24.28 -16.85
N GLN A 7 41.58 -25.16 -16.23
CA GLN A 7 40.30 -24.76 -15.69
C GLN A 7 40.59 -23.89 -14.46
N ASN A 8 40.57 -22.58 -14.65
CA ASN A 8 40.42 -21.65 -13.54
C ASN A 8 39.01 -21.85 -12.98
N SER A 9 38.91 -22.55 -11.85
CA SER A 9 37.75 -22.52 -10.98
C SER A 9 37.62 -21.11 -10.39
N GLN A 10 37.01 -20.19 -11.13
CA GLN A 10 36.36 -19.05 -10.52
C GLN A 10 35.09 -19.57 -9.84
N LYS A 11 35.26 -20.05 -8.60
CA LYS A 11 34.17 -20.04 -7.62
C LYS A 11 33.77 -18.57 -7.51
N LYS A 12 32.69 -18.16 -8.19
CA LYS A 12 31.99 -16.92 -7.84
C LYS A 12 31.62 -17.08 -6.37
N SER A 13 32.35 -16.36 -5.52
CA SER A 13 31.92 -16.09 -4.16
C SER A 13 30.56 -15.41 -4.28
N SER A 14 29.49 -16.16 -4.08
CA SER A 14 28.16 -15.57 -3.89
C SER A 14 28.28 -14.70 -2.65
N SER A 15 28.20 -13.38 -2.84
CA SER A 15 28.12 -12.48 -1.70
C SER A 15 26.81 -12.82 -0.98
N ARG A 16 26.76 -12.70 0.35
CA ARG A 16 25.49 -12.85 1.09
C ARG A 16 24.41 -11.86 0.63
N LEU A 17 24.79 -10.83 -0.15
CA LEU A 17 23.98 -9.71 -0.57
C LEU A 17 23.40 -9.86 -1.98
N ASP A 18 23.80 -10.88 -2.75
CA ASP A 18 23.21 -11.18 -4.08
C ASP A 18 21.68 -11.44 -3.99
N ASN A 19 21.19 -11.75 -2.78
CA ASN A 19 19.77 -11.96 -2.47
C ASN A 19 19.09 -10.75 -1.81
N ILE A 20 19.78 -9.63 -1.62
CA ILE A 20 19.18 -8.41 -1.10
C ILE A 20 18.41 -7.74 -2.24
N ASP A 21 17.09 -7.73 -2.06
CA ASP A 21 16.14 -7.06 -2.94
C ASP A 21 16.45 -5.55 -3.02
N ARG A 22 16.30 -4.95 -4.20
CA ARG A 22 16.38 -3.49 -4.41
C ARG A 22 15.52 -2.75 -3.39
N PHE A 23 14.38 -3.32 -3.01
CA PHE A 23 13.55 -2.77 -1.94
C PHE A 23 14.27 -2.69 -0.58
N ILE A 24 15.02 -3.72 -0.18
CA ILE A 24 15.77 -3.69 1.08
C ILE A 24 16.87 -2.64 1.01
N LEU A 25 17.52 -2.49 -0.15
CA LEU A 25 18.51 -1.44 -0.40
C LEU A 25 17.90 -0.03 -0.31
N GLU A 26 16.73 0.18 -0.90
CA GLU A 26 15.98 1.44 -0.81
C GLU A 26 15.56 1.76 0.64
N GLN A 27 15.12 0.73 1.40
CA GLN A 27 14.77 0.89 2.82
C GLN A 27 16.00 1.20 3.70
N LEU A 28 17.15 0.61 3.38
CA LEU A 28 18.41 0.93 4.05
C LEU A 28 18.85 2.37 3.75
N ALA A 29 18.68 2.82 2.50
CA ALA A 29 19.04 4.16 2.08
C ALA A 29 18.11 5.26 2.60
N GLN A 30 16.82 4.99 2.85
CA GLN A 30 15.88 5.97 3.42
C GLN A 30 16.12 6.23 4.90
N ARG A 31 16.48 5.20 5.67
CA ARG A 31 16.64 5.29 7.12
C ARG A 31 17.88 6.08 7.55
N SER A 32 18.86 6.20 6.67
CA SER A 32 20.08 6.96 6.92
C SER A 32 19.87 8.49 6.85
N TRP A 33 18.68 8.97 6.46
CA TRP A 33 18.33 10.40 6.39
C TRP A 33 17.68 10.97 7.66
N GLU A 34 17.33 10.15 8.65
CA GLU A 34 16.85 10.64 9.96
C GLU A 34 18.09 10.96 10.82
N TYR A 35 18.53 12.23 10.92
CA TYR A 35 19.63 12.63 11.83
C TYR A 35 19.27 13.76 12.82
N GLU A 36 19.84 13.61 14.02
CA GLU A 36 19.89 14.53 15.16
C GLU A 36 20.99 15.59 14.93
N SER A 37 20.71 16.87 15.06
CA SER A 37 21.79 17.87 15.12
C SER A 37 22.62 17.68 16.41
N ASP A 38 23.87 17.22 16.31
CA ASP A 38 24.88 17.31 17.39
C ASP A 38 25.46 18.75 17.40
N PRO A 39 25.14 19.58 18.40
CA PRO A 39 25.59 20.97 18.43
C PRO A 39 27.04 21.16 18.91
N GLU A 40 27.68 20.13 19.49
CA GLU A 40 28.95 20.29 20.23
C GLU A 40 30.19 19.70 19.53
N GLY A 41 30.02 18.95 18.43
CA GLY A 41 31.09 18.67 17.47
C GLY A 41 32.29 17.88 18.04
N THR A 42 32.09 17.09 19.09
CA THR A 42 33.17 16.36 19.77
C THR A 42 33.16 14.84 19.56
N GLU A 43 32.19 14.27 18.85
CA GLU A 43 32.24 12.88 18.39
C GLU A 43 32.20 12.77 16.86
N TRP A 44 33.02 11.88 16.31
CA TRP A 44 33.20 11.71 14.87
C TRP A 44 31.92 11.16 14.21
N ASN A 45 31.23 12.09 13.53
CA ASN A 45 30.15 12.02 12.54
C ASN A 45 29.51 10.66 12.27
N GLU A 46 28.28 10.52 12.76
CA GLU A 46 27.33 9.48 12.33
C GLU A 46 26.61 9.93 11.03
N LEU A 47 25.79 9.03 10.47
CA LEU A 47 25.12 9.13 9.17
C LEU A 47 24.35 10.45 8.97
N CYS A 48 24.86 11.35 8.12
CA CYS A 48 24.15 12.55 7.68
C CYS A 48 23.91 12.54 6.16
N PHE A 49 22.65 12.69 5.76
CA PHE A 49 22.27 13.20 4.44
C PHE A 49 21.79 14.64 4.66
N ASP A 50 22.60 15.62 4.22
CA ASP A 50 22.17 17.01 4.08
C ASP A 50 21.79 17.24 2.61
N ASP A 51 20.87 18.18 2.36
CA ASP A 51 20.15 18.48 1.11
C ASP A 51 21.04 18.83 -0.10
N SER A 52 22.36 18.71 0.00
CA SER A 52 23.27 19.01 -1.11
C SER A 52 24.47 18.08 -1.32
N ILE A 53 24.93 17.31 -0.31
CA ILE A 53 26.20 16.56 -0.40
C ILE A 53 26.19 15.41 0.64
N ALA A 54 26.43 14.13 0.25
CA ALA A 54 26.24 12.98 1.15
C ALA A 54 27.37 11.92 1.16
N THR A 55 28.11 11.78 2.28
CA THR A 55 28.91 10.59 2.76
C THR A 55 29.46 10.83 4.18
N PRO A 56 29.99 9.80 4.90
CA PRO A 56 29.95 8.36 4.65
C PRO A 56 29.00 7.57 5.57
N PHE A 57 28.60 6.40 5.10
CA PHE A 57 28.04 5.30 5.88
C PHE A 57 29.02 4.81 6.97
N TYR A 58 29.11 5.38 8.17
CA TYR A 58 29.68 4.68 9.34
C TYR A 58 29.27 5.27 10.70
N LYS A 59 28.21 4.71 11.30
CA LYS A 59 28.12 4.19 12.68
C LYS A 59 26.73 3.56 12.84
N ASN A 60 26.55 2.34 12.34
CA ASN A 60 25.29 1.62 12.57
C ASN A 60 25.62 0.29 13.26
N THR A 61 25.02 0.02 14.41
CA THR A 61 25.29 -1.14 15.28
C THR A 61 24.93 -2.51 14.65
N PHE A 62 24.57 -2.55 13.37
CA PHE A 62 23.94 -3.71 12.72
C PHE A 62 24.76 -4.35 11.60
N PHE A 63 25.76 -3.66 11.03
CA PHE A 63 26.55 -4.19 9.90
C PHE A 63 28.05 -3.99 10.13
N GLU A 64 28.83 -4.98 9.74
CA GLU A 64 30.29 -4.85 9.73
C GLU A 64 30.76 -3.94 8.58
N ARG A 65 31.97 -3.39 8.69
CA ARG A 65 32.57 -2.50 7.68
C ARG A 65 32.61 -3.11 6.27
N SER A 66 32.92 -4.39 6.17
CA SER A 66 32.90 -5.09 4.88
C SER A 66 31.51 -5.13 4.27
N GLU A 67 30.47 -5.38 5.07
CA GLU A 67 29.09 -5.50 4.60
C GLU A 67 28.53 -4.16 4.15
N ALA A 68 28.84 -3.07 4.86
CA ALA A 68 28.37 -1.73 4.48
C ALA A 68 29.03 -1.23 3.18
N LEU A 69 30.30 -1.60 2.92
CA LEU A 69 30.96 -1.32 1.64
C LEU A 69 30.34 -2.08 0.48
N GLU A 70 29.98 -3.35 0.68
CA GLU A 70 29.28 -4.14 -0.33
C GLU A 70 27.86 -3.59 -0.60
N ILE A 71 27.12 -3.20 0.43
CA ILE A 71 25.79 -2.56 0.28
C ILE A 71 25.91 -1.24 -0.48
N GLY A 72 26.90 -0.40 -0.13
CA GLY A 72 27.15 0.86 -0.83
C GLY A 72 27.48 0.66 -2.30
N GLN A 73 28.29 -0.36 -2.63
CA GLN A 73 28.57 -0.75 -4.01
C GLN A 73 27.31 -1.18 -4.75
N GLU A 74 26.48 -2.00 -4.11
CA GLU A 74 25.24 -2.51 -4.71
C GLU A 74 24.23 -1.37 -4.99
N LEU A 75 24.20 -0.33 -4.15
CA LEU A 75 23.37 0.86 -4.36
C LEU A 75 23.79 1.66 -5.60
N ILE A 76 25.09 1.77 -5.87
CA ILE A 76 25.62 2.39 -7.09
C ILE A 76 25.32 1.50 -8.30
N ASP A 77 25.66 0.21 -8.23
CA ASP A 77 25.51 -0.73 -9.34
C ASP A 77 24.05 -0.83 -9.80
N ARG A 78 23.11 -0.72 -8.85
CA ARG A 78 21.66 -0.73 -9.11
C ARG A 78 21.04 0.63 -9.40
N HIS A 79 21.85 1.69 -9.53
CA HIS A 79 21.41 3.05 -9.84
C HIS A 79 20.39 3.60 -8.83
N VAL A 80 20.47 3.16 -7.57
CA VAL A 80 19.65 3.68 -6.47
C VAL A 80 20.24 4.99 -5.97
N GLY A 81 21.58 5.10 -5.95
CA GLY A 81 22.31 6.33 -5.70
C GLY A 81 23.26 6.70 -6.84
N GLN A 82 23.43 7.99 -7.08
CA GLN A 82 24.36 8.59 -8.04
C GLN A 82 25.48 9.33 -7.30
N GLN A 83 26.72 9.13 -7.74
CA GLN A 83 27.86 9.87 -7.21
C GLN A 83 27.81 11.35 -7.64
N THR A 84 27.99 12.27 -6.69
CA THR A 84 28.00 13.72 -6.91
C THR A 84 29.37 14.37 -6.69
N SER A 85 30.35 13.64 -6.16
CA SER A 85 31.73 14.14 -5.99
C SER A 85 32.49 14.26 -7.32
N LYS A 86 33.42 15.23 -7.41
CA LYS A 86 34.21 15.55 -8.62
C LYS A 86 35.15 14.42 -9.08
N GLU A 87 35.53 13.51 -8.18
CA GLU A 87 36.46 12.41 -8.46
C GLU A 87 35.71 11.22 -9.07
N SER A 88 35.93 10.91 -10.35
CA SER A 88 35.25 9.79 -11.00
C SER A 88 35.72 8.42 -10.50
N GLY A 89 34.78 7.50 -10.29
CA GLY A 89 35.10 6.08 -10.09
C GLY A 89 33.86 5.21 -9.94
N MET A 90 33.96 3.96 -10.41
CA MET A 90 32.86 2.99 -10.41
C MET A 90 32.69 2.26 -9.07
N THR A 91 33.67 2.38 -8.18
CA THR A 91 33.66 1.72 -6.88
C THR A 91 33.12 2.67 -5.81
N PHE A 92 32.20 2.18 -4.99
CA PHE A 92 31.70 2.86 -3.80
C PHE A 92 32.87 3.17 -2.88
N SER A 93 32.97 4.44 -2.50
CA SER A 93 33.97 4.92 -1.56
C SER A 93 33.28 5.67 -0.43
N PRO A 94 33.62 5.39 0.84
CA PRO A 94 33.14 6.20 1.95
C PRO A 94 33.58 7.66 1.80
N ASP A 95 34.66 7.95 1.08
CA ASP A 95 35.21 9.31 0.97
C ASP A 95 34.62 10.13 -0.19
N ARG A 96 33.64 9.59 -0.94
CA ARG A 96 33.00 10.29 -2.09
C ARG A 96 31.71 10.95 -1.72
N TYR A 97 30.81 11.35 -2.62
CA TYR A 97 29.50 11.87 -2.23
C TYR A 97 28.43 11.22 -3.12
N TYR A 98 27.28 10.83 -2.58
CA TYR A 98 26.22 10.09 -3.30
C TYR A 98 24.83 10.62 -2.99
N GLN A 99 24.08 11.02 -4.01
CA GLN A 99 22.68 11.41 -3.91
C GLN A 99 21.78 10.24 -4.33
N LEU A 100 20.64 10.02 -3.67
CA LEU A 100 19.62 9.12 -4.23
C LEU A 100 19.10 9.71 -5.54
N VAL A 101 18.97 8.88 -6.56
CA VAL A 101 18.43 9.35 -7.85
C VAL A 101 16.93 9.64 -7.65
N GLU A 102 16.58 10.93 -7.59
CA GLU A 102 15.19 11.37 -7.75
C GLU A 102 14.82 11.24 -9.23
N ASP A 103 14.37 10.05 -9.61
CA ASP A 103 13.79 9.81 -10.93
C ASP A 103 12.34 10.34 -10.97
N ASP A 104 11.81 10.67 -12.15
CA ASP A 104 10.41 11.12 -12.35
C ASP A 104 9.40 10.10 -11.77
N GLU A 105 9.82 8.84 -11.60
CA GLU A 105 9.07 7.77 -10.94
C GLU A 105 8.84 8.00 -9.42
N ASN A 106 9.73 8.73 -8.73
CA ASN A 106 9.67 8.98 -7.29
C ASN A 106 8.99 10.31 -6.91
N LYS A 107 8.65 11.16 -7.90
CA LYS A 107 7.88 12.39 -7.67
C LYS A 107 6.52 12.05 -7.07
N PRO A 108 6.12 12.65 -5.92
CA PRO A 108 4.80 12.42 -5.35
C PRO A 108 3.69 12.70 -6.35
N LEU A 109 2.69 11.83 -6.42
CA LEU A 109 1.63 11.88 -7.44
C LEU A 109 0.75 13.14 -7.34
N ASN A 110 0.67 13.72 -6.15
CA ASN A 110 -0.06 14.94 -5.86
C ASN A 110 0.89 16.15 -5.69
N ALA A 111 2.14 16.07 -6.12
CA ALA A 111 3.01 17.24 -6.21
C ALA A 111 2.47 18.18 -7.30
N GLY A 112 2.17 19.43 -6.93
CA GLY A 112 1.87 20.50 -7.88
C GLY A 112 3.13 21.03 -8.57
N GLU A 113 2.95 21.95 -9.53
CA GLU A 113 3.99 22.94 -9.78
C GLU A 113 4.14 23.78 -8.51
N ASP A 114 5.36 24.21 -8.21
CA ASP A 114 5.73 24.91 -6.97
C ASP A 114 4.88 26.20 -6.87
N ASP A 115 3.73 26.10 -6.22
CA ASP A 115 2.91 27.25 -5.83
C ASP A 115 3.72 27.93 -4.75
N GLY A 116 4.67 28.78 -5.17
CA GLY A 116 5.44 29.65 -4.30
C GLY A 116 4.49 30.59 -3.57
N ASP A 117 3.87 30.10 -2.49
CA ASP A 117 3.29 30.87 -1.41
C ASP A 117 2.73 29.98 -0.31
N LYS A 118 2.83 30.48 0.93
CA LYS A 118 2.40 29.88 2.19
C LYS A 118 0.88 29.65 2.20
N LYS A 119 0.39 28.57 1.58
CA LYS A 119 -1.01 28.14 1.77
C LYS A 119 -1.24 27.81 3.25
N GLN A 120 -2.28 28.40 3.82
CA GLN A 120 -2.66 28.20 5.21
C GLN A 120 -3.01 26.72 5.43
N SER A 121 -2.48 26.15 6.52
CA SER A 121 -2.82 24.78 6.89
C SER A 121 -4.27 24.67 7.34
N PHE A 122 -4.92 23.55 7.03
CA PHE A 122 -6.30 23.29 7.45
C PHE A 122 -6.43 21.97 8.23
N PRO A 123 -7.35 21.86 9.21
CA PRO A 123 -7.46 20.66 10.05
C PRO A 123 -7.94 19.43 9.27
N VAL A 124 -7.53 18.24 9.71
CA VAL A 124 -8.02 16.95 9.16
C VAL A 124 -9.55 16.84 9.18
N ALA A 125 -10.23 17.36 10.20
CA ALA A 125 -11.69 17.31 10.28
C ALA A 125 -12.35 18.04 9.10
N GLU A 126 -11.87 19.23 8.74
CA GLU A 126 -12.34 19.96 7.56
C GLU A 126 -12.01 19.19 6.26
N CYS A 127 -10.83 18.59 6.20
CA CYS A 127 -10.43 17.73 5.08
C CYS A 127 -11.40 16.56 4.88
N ASN A 128 -11.80 15.88 5.97
CA ASN A 128 -12.75 14.78 5.94
C ASN A 128 -14.12 15.21 5.39
N GLU A 129 -14.62 16.39 5.73
CA GLU A 129 -15.87 16.92 5.17
C GLU A 129 -15.79 17.16 3.66
N LYS A 130 -14.64 17.66 3.17
CA LYS A 130 -14.37 17.83 1.73
C LYS A 130 -14.29 16.48 1.02
N PHE A 131 -13.56 15.51 1.60
CA PHE A 131 -13.48 14.14 1.10
C PHE A 131 -14.87 13.53 0.88
N SER A 132 -15.76 13.60 1.87
CA SER A 132 -17.09 12.99 1.76
C SER A 132 -17.91 13.52 0.58
N LYS A 133 -17.77 14.82 0.27
CA LYS A 133 -18.47 15.47 -0.85
C LYS A 133 -17.85 15.12 -2.20
N LEU A 134 -16.52 15.04 -2.27
CA LEU A 134 -15.78 14.78 -3.52
C LEU A 134 -15.80 13.31 -3.94
N LEU A 135 -15.69 12.38 -2.99
CA LEU A 135 -15.52 10.95 -3.31
C LEU A 135 -16.82 10.28 -3.74
N LYS A 136 -17.96 10.71 -3.17
CA LYS A 136 -19.27 10.13 -3.48
C LYS A 136 -19.61 10.13 -4.97
N PRO A 137 -19.55 11.26 -5.71
CA PRO A 137 -19.82 11.25 -7.14
C PRO A 137 -18.80 10.43 -7.93
N ILE A 138 -17.51 10.45 -7.56
CA ILE A 138 -16.48 9.62 -8.19
C ILE A 138 -16.85 8.14 -8.07
N PHE A 139 -17.18 7.69 -6.87
CA PHE A 139 -17.53 6.29 -6.63
C PHE A 139 -18.80 5.85 -7.36
N ASN A 140 -19.79 6.73 -7.49
CA ASN A 140 -20.97 6.46 -8.32
C ASN A 140 -20.62 6.28 -9.81
N ASP A 141 -19.61 7.00 -10.29
CA ASP A 141 -19.19 6.93 -11.70
C ASP A 141 -18.35 5.67 -11.99
N ILE A 142 -17.45 5.29 -11.08
CA ILE A 142 -16.39 4.31 -11.37
C ILE A 142 -16.60 2.94 -10.75
N LEU A 143 -17.44 2.80 -9.73
CA LEU A 143 -17.60 1.53 -9.03
C LEU A 143 -18.69 0.66 -9.63
N THR A 144 -18.42 -0.64 -9.76
CA THR A 144 -19.37 -1.67 -10.18
C THR A 144 -19.25 -2.92 -9.32
N ASP A 145 -20.06 -3.94 -9.62
CA ASP A 145 -20.03 -5.24 -8.94
C ASP A 145 -20.13 -5.08 -7.41
N ASP A 146 -21.21 -4.43 -6.94
CA ASP A 146 -21.43 -4.08 -5.52
C ASP A 146 -20.25 -3.32 -4.88
N ASN A 147 -19.71 -2.34 -5.62
CA ASN A 147 -18.56 -1.52 -5.24
C ASN A 147 -17.23 -2.29 -5.08
N GLN A 148 -17.11 -3.51 -5.61
CA GLN A 148 -15.87 -4.30 -5.51
C GLN A 148 -14.96 -4.13 -6.73
N SER A 149 -15.51 -3.70 -7.87
CA SER A 149 -14.80 -3.48 -9.13
C SER A 149 -14.71 -1.99 -9.47
N ILE A 150 -13.67 -1.62 -10.20
CA ILE A 150 -13.35 -0.22 -10.56
C ILE A 150 -13.21 -0.12 -12.07
N ILE A 151 -13.91 0.83 -12.68
CA ILE A 151 -13.75 1.22 -14.09
C ILE A 151 -12.69 2.32 -14.15
N TYR A 152 -11.57 2.02 -14.79
CA TYR A 152 -10.50 2.98 -15.06
C TYR A 152 -10.63 3.62 -16.44
N GLY A 153 -11.36 2.99 -17.37
CA GLY A 153 -11.66 3.58 -18.68
C GLY A 153 -12.36 4.93 -18.54
N GLY A 154 -11.83 5.96 -19.19
CA GLY A 154 -12.35 7.33 -19.11
C GLY A 154 -12.08 8.07 -17.78
N LEU A 155 -11.38 7.46 -16.82
CA LEU A 155 -11.14 8.09 -15.51
C LEU A 155 -10.21 9.31 -15.62
N SER A 156 -9.26 9.30 -16.56
CA SER A 156 -8.34 10.43 -16.80
C SER A 156 -9.04 11.69 -17.31
N THR A 157 -10.24 11.56 -17.89
CA THR A 157 -11.06 12.67 -18.39
C THR A 157 -12.33 12.89 -17.56
N ASN A 158 -12.50 12.15 -16.46
CA ASN A 158 -13.65 12.32 -15.57
C ASN A 158 -13.49 13.61 -14.74
N ASP A 159 -14.49 14.49 -14.81
CA ASP A 159 -14.48 15.78 -14.12
C ASP A 159 -14.40 15.64 -12.59
N ASN A 160 -15.12 14.68 -12.01
CA ASN A 160 -15.12 14.46 -10.56
C ASN A 160 -13.74 13.98 -10.09
N PHE A 161 -13.11 13.08 -10.84
CA PHE A 161 -11.77 12.61 -10.55
C PHE A 161 -10.72 13.71 -10.75
N THR A 162 -10.86 14.55 -11.79
CA THR A 162 -9.99 15.71 -12.02
C THR A 162 -10.05 16.70 -10.84
N ARG A 163 -11.25 16.98 -10.31
CA ARG A 163 -11.42 17.79 -9.09
C ARG A 163 -10.74 17.14 -7.88
N TYR A 164 -10.85 15.81 -7.74
CA TYR A 164 -10.11 15.10 -6.69
C TYR A 164 -8.59 15.20 -6.86
N LEU A 165 -8.06 15.11 -8.08
CA LEU A 165 -6.61 15.27 -8.32
C LEU A 165 -6.13 16.66 -7.90
N GLN A 166 -6.91 17.72 -8.18
CA GLN A 166 -6.63 19.07 -7.69
C GLN A 166 -6.65 19.14 -6.16
N PHE A 167 -7.72 18.64 -5.54
CA PHE A 167 -7.83 18.58 -4.08
C PHE A 167 -6.71 17.75 -3.43
N SER A 168 -6.26 16.68 -4.07
CA SER A 168 -5.19 15.83 -3.55
C SER A 168 -3.89 16.60 -3.33
N ARG A 169 -3.63 17.68 -4.09
CA ARG A 169 -2.48 18.56 -3.90
C ARG A 169 -2.58 19.35 -2.58
N GLU A 170 -3.79 19.73 -2.20
CA GLU A 170 -4.05 20.46 -0.93
C GLU A 170 -3.73 19.61 0.30
N LEU A 171 -3.70 18.27 0.19
CA LEU A 171 -3.35 17.38 1.29
C LEU A 171 -1.96 17.69 1.87
N ASN A 172 -1.05 18.27 1.09
CA ASN A 172 0.25 18.71 1.59
C ASN A 172 0.14 19.76 2.71
N HIS A 173 -0.97 20.50 2.77
CA HIS A 173 -1.21 21.56 3.76
C HIS A 173 -2.14 21.12 4.90
N VAL A 174 -2.52 19.85 4.99
CA VAL A 174 -3.33 19.38 6.12
C VAL A 174 -2.51 19.38 7.42
N THR A 175 -3.11 19.82 8.53
CA THR A 175 -2.54 19.67 9.87
C THR A 175 -3.31 18.65 10.69
N PHE A 176 -2.57 17.80 11.40
CA PHE A 176 -3.10 16.77 12.31
C PHE A 176 -3.28 17.28 13.75
N GLU A 177 -2.92 18.54 14.01
CA GLU A 177 -3.11 19.16 15.32
C GLU A 177 -4.60 19.16 15.70
N GLY A 178 -4.89 18.75 16.94
CA GLY A 178 -6.26 18.64 17.45
C GLY A 178 -7.11 17.52 16.84
N SER A 179 -6.55 16.68 15.95
CA SER A 179 -7.29 15.56 15.35
C SER A 179 -7.57 14.45 16.36
N THR A 180 -8.77 13.87 16.29
CA THR A 180 -9.10 12.65 17.03
C THR A 180 -8.54 11.41 16.32
N SER A 181 -8.50 10.26 17.01
CA SER A 181 -8.14 8.99 16.36
C SER A 181 -9.07 8.64 15.20
N ASP A 182 -10.37 8.95 15.33
CA ASP A 182 -11.40 8.66 14.34
C ASP A 182 -11.25 9.56 13.10
N ASP A 183 -10.84 10.82 13.30
CA ASP A 183 -10.51 11.74 12.20
C ASP A 183 -9.34 11.22 11.38
N ARG A 184 -8.25 10.77 12.06
CA ARG A 184 -7.07 10.21 11.40
C ARG A 184 -7.39 8.89 10.70
N LEU A 185 -8.11 8.00 11.36
CA LEU A 185 -8.55 6.73 10.79
C LEU A 185 -9.36 6.94 9.50
N THR A 186 -10.36 7.83 9.55
CA THR A 186 -11.20 8.17 8.39
C THR A 186 -10.39 8.78 7.25
N PHE A 187 -9.56 9.77 7.58
CA PHE A 187 -8.73 10.47 6.61
C PHE A 187 -7.81 9.49 5.86
N PHE A 188 -7.07 8.67 6.59
CA PHE A 188 -6.10 7.77 5.99
C PHE A 188 -6.74 6.60 5.23
N ILE A 189 -7.93 6.12 5.62
CA ILE A 189 -8.68 5.13 4.82
C ILE A 189 -9.12 5.73 3.48
N ASN A 190 -9.74 6.91 3.50
CA ASN A 190 -10.22 7.58 2.28
C ASN A 190 -9.05 7.94 1.36
N VAL A 191 -7.95 8.49 1.91
CA VAL A 191 -6.72 8.77 1.17
C VAL A 191 -6.13 7.52 0.57
N TYR A 192 -5.97 6.44 1.35
CA TYR A 192 -5.38 5.20 0.88
C TYR A 192 -6.13 4.63 -0.32
N ASN A 193 -7.47 4.57 -0.24
CA ASN A 193 -8.31 4.03 -1.29
C ASN A 193 -8.17 4.82 -2.59
N MET A 194 -8.22 6.15 -2.50
CA MET A 194 -8.08 7.02 -3.67
C MET A 194 -6.65 7.07 -4.21
N MET A 195 -5.64 6.99 -3.33
CA MET A 195 -4.24 6.92 -3.73
C MET A 195 -3.96 5.64 -4.51
N LEU A 196 -4.50 4.48 -4.11
CA LEU A 196 -4.34 3.24 -4.88
C LEU A 196 -5.03 3.30 -6.25
N ILE A 197 -6.20 3.93 -6.33
CA ILE A 197 -6.88 4.20 -7.61
C ILE A 197 -5.98 5.08 -8.49
N HIS A 198 -5.43 6.17 -7.95
CA HIS A 198 -4.54 7.05 -8.71
C HIS A 198 -3.26 6.33 -9.17
N ILE A 199 -2.64 5.52 -8.31
CA ILE A 199 -1.48 4.68 -8.66
C ILE A 199 -1.83 3.74 -9.83
N THR A 200 -2.97 3.07 -9.76
CA THR A 200 -3.40 2.10 -10.79
C THR A 200 -3.74 2.80 -12.10
N LEU A 201 -4.32 4.01 -12.05
CA LEU A 201 -4.56 4.82 -13.24
C LEU A 201 -3.25 5.24 -13.91
N LYS A 202 -2.26 5.69 -13.13
CA LYS A 202 -0.97 6.17 -13.67
C LYS A 202 -0.08 5.05 -14.19
N HIS A 203 0.00 3.93 -13.47
CA HIS A 203 0.98 2.87 -13.73
C HIS A 203 0.37 1.57 -14.29
N GLY A 204 -0.96 1.52 -14.43
CA GLY A 204 -1.69 0.30 -14.76
C GLY A 204 -1.83 -0.65 -13.55
N PRO A 205 -2.54 -1.77 -13.72
CA PRO A 205 -2.68 -2.76 -12.68
C PRO A 205 -1.37 -3.57 -12.56
N PRO A 206 -0.93 -3.91 -11.34
CA PRO A 206 0.30 -4.66 -11.18
C PRO A 206 0.15 -6.09 -11.74
N ILE A 207 1.08 -6.49 -12.61
CA ILE A 207 1.11 -7.80 -13.29
C ILE A 207 1.63 -8.90 -12.34
N GLY A 208 2.34 -8.53 -11.26
CA GLY A 208 2.89 -9.49 -10.30
C GLY A 208 3.21 -8.91 -8.93
N ILE A 209 3.63 -9.79 -8.02
CA ILE A 209 3.91 -9.46 -6.61
C ILE A 209 4.99 -8.39 -6.46
N TRP A 210 6.03 -8.43 -7.31
CA TRP A 210 7.15 -7.48 -7.28
C TRP A 210 6.74 -6.08 -7.72
N GLN A 211 5.99 -5.97 -8.83
CA GLN A 211 5.48 -4.69 -9.29
C GLN A 211 4.50 -4.09 -8.27
N ARG A 212 3.64 -4.93 -7.68
CA ARG A 212 2.75 -4.50 -6.58
C ARG A 212 3.54 -3.96 -5.40
N ARG A 213 4.61 -4.65 -5.00
CA ARG A 213 5.50 -4.20 -3.92
C ARG A 213 6.18 -2.86 -4.26
N LYS A 214 6.70 -2.72 -5.49
CA LYS A 214 7.29 -1.46 -5.99
C LYS A 214 6.30 -0.31 -5.87
N LEU A 215 5.08 -0.47 -6.39
CA LEU A 215 4.07 0.60 -6.39
C LEU A 215 3.57 0.95 -4.97
N VAL A 216 3.35 -0.05 -4.12
CA VAL A 216 2.86 0.16 -2.74
C VAL A 216 3.91 0.81 -1.84
N ASN A 217 5.19 0.64 -2.16
CA ASN A 217 6.30 1.12 -1.34
C ASN A 217 7.01 2.36 -1.89
N GLY A 218 7.03 2.53 -3.22
CA GLY A 218 7.81 3.54 -3.93
C GLY A 218 6.98 4.63 -4.60
N THR A 219 5.65 4.64 -4.43
CA THR A 219 4.80 5.73 -4.94
C THR A 219 4.20 6.52 -3.78
N TYR A 220 4.29 7.85 -3.85
CA TYR A 220 4.05 8.73 -2.71
C TYR A 220 2.94 9.74 -2.97
N TYR A 221 2.23 10.12 -1.91
CA TYR A 221 1.50 11.38 -1.77
C TYR A 221 2.23 12.27 -0.76
N LEU A 222 2.20 13.58 -0.97
CA LEU A 222 2.56 14.59 0.03
C LEU A 222 1.35 14.90 0.91
N ILE A 223 1.51 14.72 2.22
CA ILE A 223 0.45 14.96 3.21
C ILE A 223 1.09 15.67 4.41
N GLY A 224 0.62 16.88 4.72
CA GLY A 224 1.14 17.68 5.83
C GLY A 224 2.66 17.88 5.79
N GLY A 225 3.24 18.13 4.60
CA GLY A 225 4.67 18.31 4.41
C GLY A 225 5.50 17.02 4.31
N HIS A 226 4.90 15.84 4.46
CA HIS A 226 5.63 14.57 4.46
C HIS A 226 5.19 13.63 3.34
N ARG A 227 6.12 12.81 2.85
CA ARG A 227 5.84 11.75 1.86
C ARG A 227 5.18 10.56 2.55
N TYR A 228 4.07 10.07 2.00
CA TYR A 228 3.39 8.85 2.43
C TYR A 228 3.26 7.89 1.25
N ALA A 229 3.76 6.67 1.42
CA ALA A 229 3.45 5.53 0.55
C ALA A 229 2.30 4.71 1.15
N LEU A 230 1.61 3.91 0.33
CA LEU A 230 0.51 3.06 0.79
C LEU A 230 0.92 2.15 1.96
N HIS A 231 2.13 1.57 1.92
CA HIS A 231 2.62 0.74 3.03
C HIS A 231 2.79 1.51 4.34
N SER A 232 3.23 2.77 4.26
CA SER A 232 3.46 3.63 5.43
C SER A 232 2.13 4.06 6.05
N ILE A 233 1.09 4.24 5.24
CA ILE A 233 -0.27 4.48 5.73
C ILE A 233 -0.79 3.26 6.49
N ILE A 234 -0.72 2.06 5.90
CA ILE A 234 -1.19 0.84 6.58
C ILE A 234 -0.35 0.56 7.83
N ASN A 235 0.95 0.33 7.67
CA ASN A 235 1.78 -0.21 8.74
C ASN A 235 2.19 0.87 9.75
N GLY A 236 2.50 2.06 9.26
CA GLY A 236 2.91 3.20 10.06
C GLY A 236 1.76 3.85 10.79
N ILE A 237 0.69 4.20 10.08
CA ILE A 237 -0.43 4.93 10.68
C ILE A 237 -1.51 4.00 11.23
N LEU A 238 -2.19 3.25 10.35
CA LEU A 238 -3.41 2.51 10.70
C LEU A 238 -3.16 1.34 11.66
N ARG A 239 -1.99 0.70 11.56
CA ARG A 239 -1.59 -0.41 12.43
C ARG A 239 -0.81 0.01 13.67
N GLY A 240 -0.61 1.31 13.90
CA GLY A 240 0.16 1.83 15.04
C GLY A 240 1.65 1.52 14.96
N ASN A 241 2.25 1.84 13.82
CA ASN A 241 3.66 1.64 13.50
C ASN A 241 4.16 0.20 13.77
N LYS A 242 3.38 -0.78 13.31
CA LYS A 242 3.75 -2.19 13.35
C LYS A 242 4.60 -2.58 12.15
N LYS A 243 5.40 -3.63 12.33
CA LYS A 243 6.16 -4.25 11.24
C LYS A 243 5.19 -4.89 10.23
N GLY A 244 5.38 -4.59 8.95
CA GLY A 244 4.60 -5.20 7.86
C GLY A 244 4.99 -6.66 7.60
N PRO A 245 4.10 -7.47 7.01
CA PRO A 245 4.44 -8.83 6.59
C PRO A 245 5.64 -8.83 5.63
N GLY A 246 6.70 -9.56 5.98
CA GLY A 246 7.92 -9.65 5.16
C GLY A 246 8.77 -8.37 5.12
N MET A 247 8.43 -7.34 5.89
CA MET A 247 9.31 -6.20 6.12
C MET A 247 10.37 -6.58 7.16
N LEU A 248 11.50 -5.87 7.21
CA LEU A 248 12.51 -6.03 8.27
C LEU A 248 12.28 -5.08 9.43
N TRP A 249 11.68 -3.91 9.15
CA TRP A 249 11.56 -2.79 10.06
C TRP A 249 10.11 -2.31 10.20
N LYS A 250 9.87 -1.46 11.20
CA LYS A 250 8.66 -0.65 11.29
C LYS A 250 8.65 0.41 10.18
N ALA A 251 7.48 0.94 9.86
CA ALA A 251 7.37 1.95 8.80
C ALA A 251 8.00 3.28 9.19
N PHE A 252 7.94 3.65 10.47
CA PHE A 252 8.48 4.91 11.01
C PHE A 252 9.52 4.66 12.08
N GLY A 253 10.62 5.44 12.03
CA GLY A 253 11.64 5.50 13.08
C GLY A 253 11.14 6.21 14.35
N LYS A 254 12.00 6.32 15.38
CA LYS A 254 11.63 6.99 16.64
C LYS A 254 11.52 8.51 16.50
N GLN A 255 12.29 9.08 15.57
CA GLN A 255 12.35 10.52 15.31
C GLN A 255 11.53 10.95 14.10
N ASP A 256 10.90 9.99 13.40
CA ASP A 256 10.04 10.27 12.26
C ASP A 256 8.88 11.18 12.69
N ALA A 257 8.79 12.35 12.08
CA ALA A 257 7.77 13.36 12.38
C ALA A 257 6.32 12.85 12.16
N ARG A 258 6.15 11.76 11.41
CA ARG A 258 4.85 11.10 11.18
C ARG A 258 4.45 10.16 12.31
N LEU A 259 5.39 9.71 13.16
CA LEU A 259 5.12 8.77 14.24
C LEU A 259 4.03 9.24 15.22
N PRO A 260 3.98 10.52 15.66
CA PRO A 260 2.92 11.00 16.54
C PRO A 260 1.50 10.95 15.93
N ILE A 261 1.40 10.85 14.60
CA ILE A 261 0.12 10.76 13.87
C ILE A 261 -0.45 9.33 13.91
N SER A 262 0.40 8.32 14.15
CA SER A 262 0.01 6.91 14.21
C SER A 262 -1.12 6.65 15.20
N LEU A 263 -1.99 5.70 14.86
CA LEU A 263 -3.03 5.24 15.78
C LEU A 263 -2.41 4.44 16.93
N ALA A 264 -2.97 4.58 18.14
CA ALA A 264 -2.46 3.85 19.30
C ALA A 264 -2.75 2.34 19.22
N VAL A 265 -3.89 1.97 18.63
CA VAL A 265 -4.35 0.58 18.51
C VAL A 265 -4.81 0.34 17.07
N CYS A 266 -4.41 -0.82 16.53
CA CYS A 266 -4.90 -1.29 15.24
C CYS A 266 -6.31 -1.86 15.41
N ASP A 267 -7.30 -1.30 14.71
CA ASP A 267 -8.63 -1.91 14.55
C ASP A 267 -8.58 -2.87 13.33
N PRO A 268 -8.77 -4.20 13.49
CA PRO A 268 -8.68 -5.14 12.37
C PRO A 268 -9.73 -4.91 11.28
N LEU A 269 -10.78 -4.12 11.55
CA LEU A 269 -11.78 -3.71 10.57
C LEU A 269 -11.18 -2.89 9.41
N ILE A 270 -9.98 -2.31 9.56
CA ILE A 270 -9.29 -1.61 8.46
C ILE A 270 -9.09 -2.53 7.24
N TYR A 271 -8.85 -3.83 7.43
CA TYR A 271 -8.61 -4.76 6.32
C TYR A 271 -9.85 -5.00 5.44
N PHE A 272 -11.02 -4.61 5.94
CA PHE A 272 -12.29 -4.65 5.22
C PHE A 272 -12.68 -3.27 4.67
N SER A 273 -11.82 -2.27 4.82
CA SER A 273 -12.08 -0.88 4.45
C SER A 273 -11.08 -0.32 3.45
N LEU A 274 -10.04 -1.10 3.13
CA LEU A 274 -8.96 -0.72 2.24
C LEU A 274 -9.04 -1.46 0.90
N CYS A 275 -8.83 -0.73 -0.18
CA CYS A 275 -8.72 -1.26 -1.53
C CYS A 275 -7.46 -2.12 -1.65
N SER A 276 -7.59 -3.37 -2.10
CA SER A 276 -6.42 -4.22 -2.32
C SER A 276 -5.88 -4.13 -3.76
N GLY A 277 -6.61 -3.49 -4.67
CA GLY A 277 -6.32 -3.51 -6.11
C GLY A 277 -6.32 -4.94 -6.67
N SER A 278 -7.17 -5.81 -6.12
CA SER A 278 -7.33 -7.19 -6.53
C SER A 278 -8.79 -7.64 -6.44
N LYS A 279 -9.17 -8.77 -7.04
CA LYS A 279 -10.54 -9.30 -6.93
C LYS A 279 -11.00 -9.62 -5.51
N THR A 280 -10.08 -9.66 -4.55
CA THR A 280 -10.38 -9.85 -3.12
C THR A 280 -10.66 -8.52 -2.40
N THR A 281 -10.70 -7.39 -3.11
CA THR A 281 -11.08 -6.09 -2.54
C THR A 281 -12.48 -6.13 -1.91
N PRO A 282 -12.62 -5.76 -0.62
CA PRO A 282 -13.92 -5.50 0.00
C PRO A 282 -14.66 -4.36 -0.74
N PRO A 283 -16.00 -4.27 -0.62
CA PRO A 283 -16.75 -3.16 -1.23
C PRO A 283 -16.18 -1.81 -0.82
N LEU A 284 -15.87 -0.95 -1.80
CA LEU A 284 -15.37 0.39 -1.56
C LEU A 284 -16.50 1.33 -1.13
N ARG A 285 -16.16 2.23 -0.21
CA ARG A 285 -17.09 3.16 0.43
C ARG A 285 -16.38 4.45 0.80
N VAL A 286 -17.15 5.52 0.88
CA VAL A 286 -16.71 6.77 1.51
C VAL A 286 -16.97 6.66 3.00
N TYR A 287 -15.94 6.85 3.81
CA TYR A 287 -16.04 6.75 5.26
C TYR A 287 -16.14 8.13 5.94
N HIS A 288 -16.79 8.17 7.11
CA HIS A 288 -17.06 9.40 7.85
C HIS A 288 -16.61 9.29 9.30
N SER A 289 -15.92 10.33 9.82
CA SER A 289 -15.35 10.34 11.18
C SER A 289 -16.37 9.98 12.26
N LYS A 290 -17.58 10.54 12.18
CA LYS A 290 -18.64 10.31 13.18
C LYS A 290 -19.19 8.88 13.23
N SER A 291 -19.02 8.09 12.17
CA SER A 291 -19.62 6.76 12.01
C SER A 291 -18.62 5.68 11.60
N ILE A 292 -17.32 5.99 11.60
CA ILE A 292 -16.27 5.17 10.99
C ILE A 292 -16.31 3.71 11.45
N HIS A 293 -16.37 3.47 12.75
CA HIS A 293 -16.38 2.10 13.29
C HIS A 293 -17.62 1.30 12.89
N GLN A 294 -18.79 1.95 12.83
CA GLN A 294 -20.03 1.31 12.37
C GLN A 294 -19.95 1.00 10.87
N GLU A 295 -19.46 1.95 10.06
CA GLU A 295 -19.30 1.78 8.63
C GLU A 295 -18.31 0.66 8.29
N MET A 296 -17.17 0.61 8.97
CA MET A 296 -16.17 -0.45 8.78
C MET A 296 -16.70 -1.82 9.23
N ARG A 297 -17.37 -1.89 10.40
CA ARG A 297 -17.97 -3.14 10.92
C ARG A 297 -19.03 -3.69 9.97
N GLU A 298 -19.91 -2.82 9.47
CA GLU A 298 -20.92 -3.22 8.49
C GLU A 298 -20.29 -3.72 7.19
N ASN A 299 -19.24 -3.06 6.70
CA ASN A 299 -18.55 -3.51 5.49
C ASN A 299 -17.86 -4.87 5.67
N ALA A 300 -17.21 -5.07 6.83
CA ALA A 300 -16.61 -6.35 7.20
C ALA A 300 -17.66 -7.46 7.26
N ARG A 301 -18.78 -7.21 7.93
CA ARG A 301 -19.91 -8.13 8.04
C ARG A 301 -20.45 -8.53 6.66
N GLN A 302 -20.74 -7.57 5.79
CA GLN A 302 -21.21 -7.85 4.43
C GLN A 302 -20.18 -8.67 3.63
N THR A 303 -18.89 -8.33 3.74
CA THR A 303 -17.81 -9.02 3.04
C THR A 303 -17.66 -10.47 3.49
N LEU A 304 -17.80 -10.75 4.79
CA LEU A 304 -17.73 -12.11 5.36
C LEU A 304 -18.94 -12.96 4.97
N LEU A 305 -20.12 -12.34 4.81
CA LEU A 305 -21.36 -13.03 4.48
C LEU A 305 -21.51 -13.33 2.98
N ARG A 306 -21.40 -12.30 2.13
CA ARG A 306 -21.82 -12.36 0.71
C ARG A 306 -20.95 -13.24 -0.18
N GLY A 307 -19.71 -13.51 0.20
CA GLY A 307 -18.78 -14.25 -0.65
C GLY A 307 -17.92 -15.26 0.12
N ASP A 308 -17.21 -16.08 -0.64
CA ASP A 308 -16.35 -17.14 -0.13
C ASP A 308 -14.86 -16.76 -0.20
N LYS A 309 -14.56 -15.47 -0.42
CA LYS A 309 -13.18 -14.96 -0.54
C LYS A 309 -12.51 -14.77 0.83
N PHE A 310 -13.29 -14.48 1.87
CA PHE A 310 -12.80 -14.22 3.22
C PHE A 310 -13.18 -15.31 4.21
N LEU A 311 -14.37 -15.90 4.07
CA LEU A 311 -14.88 -16.93 4.96
C LEU A 311 -15.75 -17.92 4.19
N ARG A 312 -15.39 -19.20 4.25
CA ARG A 312 -16.24 -20.32 3.80
C ARG A 312 -16.21 -21.43 4.84
N VAL A 313 -17.38 -21.97 5.18
CA VAL A 313 -17.53 -23.00 6.21
C VAL A 313 -18.03 -24.28 5.55
N ASP A 314 -17.21 -25.33 5.53
CA ASP A 314 -17.57 -26.66 5.01
C ASP A 314 -17.95 -27.58 6.17
N MET A 315 -19.25 -27.71 6.41
CA MET A 315 -19.80 -28.58 7.46
C MET A 315 -19.68 -30.08 7.16
N LYS A 316 -19.44 -30.48 5.90
CA LYS A 316 -19.30 -31.90 5.56
C LYS A 316 -17.92 -32.42 5.91
N LYS A 317 -16.91 -31.55 5.76
CA LYS A 317 -15.50 -31.87 6.05
C LYS A 317 -15.04 -31.33 7.40
N ASN A 318 -15.87 -30.55 8.09
CA ASN A 318 -15.49 -29.78 9.27
C ASN A 318 -14.24 -28.90 9.00
N VAL A 319 -14.25 -28.17 7.88
CA VAL A 319 -13.16 -27.28 7.48
C VAL A 319 -13.65 -25.83 7.46
N ILE A 320 -12.94 -24.94 8.14
CA ILE A 320 -13.15 -23.49 8.06
C ILE A 320 -12.07 -22.93 7.14
N HIS A 321 -12.51 -22.36 6.02
CA HIS A 321 -11.63 -21.71 5.06
C HIS A 321 -11.56 -20.20 5.35
N LEU A 322 -10.35 -19.70 5.60
CA LEU A 322 -10.09 -18.29 5.90
C LEU A 322 -9.32 -17.60 4.77
N GLY A 323 -9.64 -16.34 4.48
CA GLY A 323 -8.88 -15.52 3.54
C GLY A 323 -7.42 -15.29 3.99
N LYS A 324 -6.49 -15.09 3.05
CA LYS A 324 -5.06 -14.87 3.38
C LYS A 324 -4.81 -13.65 4.26
N THR A 325 -5.70 -12.66 4.27
CA THR A 325 -5.62 -11.50 5.16
C THR A 325 -5.47 -11.92 6.63
N PHE A 326 -6.25 -12.91 7.07
CA PHE A 326 -6.16 -13.45 8.44
C PHE A 326 -4.82 -14.16 8.71
N LYS A 327 -4.18 -14.72 7.67
CA LYS A 327 -2.85 -15.33 7.78
C LYS A 327 -1.75 -14.28 7.89
N TRP A 328 -1.77 -13.28 7.00
CA TRP A 328 -0.69 -12.30 6.90
C TRP A 328 -0.67 -11.33 8.08
N PHE A 329 -1.85 -11.03 8.63
CA PHE A 329 -2.03 -10.07 9.71
C PHE A 329 -2.59 -10.73 10.97
N SER A 330 -2.29 -12.01 11.21
CA SER A 330 -2.81 -12.79 12.34
C SER A 330 -2.66 -12.09 13.69
N ASP A 331 -1.55 -11.40 13.89
CA ASP A 331 -1.23 -10.68 15.13
C ASP A 331 -2.21 -9.53 15.42
N ASP A 332 -2.77 -8.92 14.36
CA ASP A 332 -3.78 -7.88 14.52
C ASP A 332 -5.14 -8.47 14.91
N PHE A 333 -5.40 -9.73 14.54
CA PHE A 333 -6.58 -10.49 14.96
C PHE A 333 -6.35 -11.29 16.26
N GLY A 334 -5.32 -10.94 17.04
CA GLY A 334 -5.04 -11.53 18.35
C GLY A 334 -4.02 -12.69 18.36
N GLY A 335 -3.53 -13.11 17.19
CA GLY A 335 -2.37 -14.00 17.03
C GLY A 335 -2.65 -15.50 17.06
N SER A 336 -3.90 -15.93 17.26
CA SER A 336 -4.28 -17.35 17.21
C SER A 336 -5.53 -17.57 16.37
N THR A 337 -5.70 -18.79 15.88
CA THR A 337 -6.89 -19.20 15.12
C THR A 337 -8.16 -18.94 15.92
N GLU A 338 -8.17 -19.29 17.19
CA GLU A 338 -9.34 -19.17 18.06
C GLU A 338 -9.77 -17.71 18.19
N LYS A 339 -8.80 -16.80 18.35
CA LYS A 339 -9.06 -15.36 18.42
C LYS A 339 -9.53 -14.78 17.09
N ILE A 340 -9.01 -15.28 15.97
CA ILE A 340 -9.52 -14.91 14.64
C ILE A 340 -10.98 -15.34 14.50
N LEU A 341 -11.31 -16.59 14.84
CA LEU A 341 -12.68 -17.09 14.73
C LEU A 341 -13.62 -16.35 15.68
N GLN A 342 -13.19 -16.08 16.91
CA GLN A 342 -13.95 -15.25 17.86
C GLN A 342 -14.20 -13.86 17.29
N TRP A 343 -13.17 -13.20 16.74
CA TRP A 343 -13.32 -11.89 16.11
C TRP A 343 -14.32 -11.91 14.95
N ILE A 344 -14.28 -12.95 14.10
CA ILE A 344 -15.25 -13.13 13.01
C ILE A 344 -16.67 -13.27 13.57
N LEU A 345 -16.86 -14.09 14.61
CA LEU A 345 -18.15 -14.27 15.28
C LEU A 345 -18.67 -12.96 15.88
N ASP A 346 -17.81 -12.15 16.47
CA ASP A 346 -18.16 -10.84 17.04
C ASP A 346 -18.56 -9.82 15.96
N VAL A 347 -17.96 -9.89 14.78
CA VAL A 347 -18.38 -9.07 13.61
C VAL A 347 -19.74 -9.54 13.08
N LEU A 348 -20.02 -10.84 13.14
CA LEU A 348 -21.27 -11.43 12.68
C LEU A 348 -22.39 -11.45 13.73
N ASP A 349 -22.13 -11.04 14.98
CA ASP A 349 -23.04 -11.04 16.14
C ASP A 349 -24.50 -10.76 15.75
N THR A 350 -24.76 -9.60 15.14
CA THR A 350 -26.12 -9.13 14.92
C THR A 350 -26.81 -9.76 13.69
N ASN A 351 -26.20 -10.75 13.04
CA ASN A 351 -26.72 -11.37 11.83
C ASN A 351 -26.99 -12.86 11.99
N GLU A 352 -28.26 -13.25 11.95
CA GLU A 352 -28.65 -14.66 11.91
C GLU A 352 -28.50 -15.18 10.47
N SER A 353 -27.43 -15.93 10.22
CA SER A 353 -27.15 -16.60 8.93
C SER A 353 -26.64 -18.01 9.15
N ASP A 354 -26.91 -18.90 8.18
CA ASP A 354 -26.38 -20.26 8.19
C ASP A 354 -24.85 -20.28 8.29
N LYS A 355 -24.17 -19.33 7.64
CA LYS A 355 -22.70 -19.21 7.68
C LYS A 355 -22.21 -18.92 9.10
N LYS A 356 -22.85 -18.00 9.84
CA LYS A 356 -22.56 -17.75 11.26
C LYS A 356 -22.88 -18.98 12.11
N HIS A 357 -24.06 -19.55 11.97
CA HIS A 357 -24.49 -20.70 12.79
C HIS A 357 -23.54 -21.89 12.63
N ASN A 358 -23.17 -22.21 11.39
CA ASN A 358 -22.21 -23.26 11.05
C ASN A 358 -20.82 -22.97 11.63
N LEU A 359 -20.35 -21.72 11.53
CA LEU A 359 -19.09 -21.31 12.14
C LEU A 359 -19.11 -21.46 13.67
N GLN A 360 -20.17 -20.98 14.32
CA GLN A 360 -20.36 -21.09 15.78
C GLN A 360 -20.35 -22.56 16.21
N LYS A 361 -21.09 -23.42 15.49
CA LYS A 361 -21.14 -24.84 15.79
C LYS A 361 -19.76 -25.47 15.77
N LEU A 362 -18.99 -25.27 14.69
CA LEU A 362 -17.62 -25.81 14.60
C LEU A 362 -16.72 -25.21 15.68
N PHE A 363 -16.78 -23.89 15.90
CA PHE A 363 -15.97 -23.22 16.89
C PHE A 363 -16.19 -23.77 18.31
N PHE A 364 -17.45 -23.99 18.72
CA PHE A 364 -17.77 -24.50 20.05
C PHE A 364 -17.50 -26.00 20.23
N THR A 365 -17.63 -26.81 19.16
CA THR A 365 -17.27 -28.23 19.25
C THR A 365 -15.74 -28.44 19.26
N GLY A 366 -14.98 -27.49 18.71
CA GLY A 366 -13.52 -27.62 18.53
C GLY A 366 -13.13 -28.65 17.46
N GLU A 367 -14.12 -29.25 16.79
CA GLU A 367 -13.94 -30.28 15.79
C GLU A 367 -13.84 -29.63 14.41
N TYR A 368 -12.72 -28.96 14.12
CA TYR A 368 -12.47 -28.36 12.81
C TYR A 368 -10.99 -28.33 12.44
N SER A 369 -10.73 -28.17 11.15
CA SER A 369 -9.42 -27.78 10.62
C SER A 369 -9.50 -26.44 9.90
N ILE A 370 -8.36 -25.75 9.81
CA ILE A 370 -8.23 -24.47 9.12
C ILE A 370 -7.52 -24.66 7.80
N GLU A 371 -8.14 -24.17 6.73
CA GLU A 371 -7.48 -24.01 5.44
C GLU A 371 -7.51 -22.55 5.01
N TYR A 372 -6.50 -22.12 4.25
CA TYR A 372 -6.47 -20.75 3.75
C TYR A 372 -6.84 -20.70 2.27
N ILE A 373 -7.85 -19.89 1.96
CA ILE A 373 -8.32 -19.63 0.60
C ILE A 373 -7.15 -19.06 -0.22
N PRO A 374 -6.84 -19.59 -1.42
CA PRO A 374 -5.85 -18.98 -2.30
C PRO A 374 -6.21 -17.51 -2.60
N TYR A 375 -5.22 -16.62 -2.54
CA TYR A 375 -5.46 -15.20 -2.80
C TYR A 375 -5.43 -14.92 -4.29
N ASP A 376 -6.54 -14.41 -4.82
CA ASP A 376 -6.64 -14.00 -6.22
C ASP A 376 -6.01 -12.60 -6.38
N TRP A 377 -4.82 -12.59 -6.98
CA TRP A 377 -4.05 -11.37 -7.25
C TRP A 377 -4.51 -10.62 -8.50
N SER A 378 -5.44 -11.20 -9.28
CA SER A 378 -5.96 -10.53 -10.49
C SER A 378 -6.64 -9.22 -10.11
N THR A 379 -6.52 -8.24 -11.01
CA THR A 379 -7.03 -6.88 -10.78
C THR A 379 -8.55 -6.86 -10.60
N ASN A 380 -9.05 -5.95 -9.76
CA ASN A 380 -10.47 -5.57 -9.74
C ASN A 380 -10.79 -4.38 -10.67
N GLY A 381 -9.79 -3.94 -11.43
CA GLY A 381 -9.92 -2.86 -12.41
C GLY A 381 -10.28 -3.37 -13.80
N ARG A 382 -11.20 -2.68 -14.48
CA ARG A 382 -11.42 -2.79 -15.93
C ARG A 382 -10.86 -1.53 -16.59
N MET A 383 -10.06 -1.69 -17.65
CA MET A 383 -9.44 -0.56 -18.36
C MET A 383 -10.31 -0.02 -19.48
N ASP A 384 -11.30 -0.81 -19.91
CA ASP A 384 -12.25 -0.42 -20.95
C ASP A 384 -13.38 0.45 -20.35
N GLU A 385 -13.99 1.30 -21.17
CA GLU A 385 -15.12 2.14 -20.76
C GLU A 385 -16.35 1.30 -20.41
N LYS A 386 -17.27 1.87 -19.63
CA LYS A 386 -18.53 1.23 -19.26
C LYS A 386 -19.31 0.88 -20.53
N GLU A 387 -19.48 -0.41 -20.84
CA GLU A 387 -20.54 -0.83 -21.76
C GLU A 387 -21.84 -0.32 -21.14
N ARG A 388 -22.51 0.62 -21.82
CA ARG A 388 -23.84 1.06 -21.40
C ARG A 388 -24.74 -0.14 -21.56
N GLU A 389 -25.10 -0.78 -20.45
CA GLU A 389 -26.24 -1.68 -20.44
C GLU A 389 -27.46 -0.83 -20.79
N ASP A 390 -27.89 -0.92 -22.04
CA ASP A 390 -29.15 -0.36 -22.53
C ASP A 390 -30.29 -1.12 -21.82
N ILE A 391 -30.66 -0.64 -20.64
CA ILE A 391 -31.94 -0.94 -20.02
C ILE A 391 -32.86 0.22 -20.39
N ASP A 392 -33.47 0.14 -21.57
CA ASP A 392 -34.81 0.68 -21.76
C ASP A 392 -35.64 -0.24 -22.66
N GLY A 393 -36.89 -0.42 -22.27
CA GLY A 393 -37.72 -1.55 -22.66
C GLY A 393 -38.40 -1.43 -24.03
N GLY A 394 -38.78 -2.60 -24.55
CA GLY A 394 -40.08 -2.80 -25.21
C GLY A 394 -40.20 -2.44 -26.69
N GLY A 395 -40.32 -3.49 -27.51
CA GLY A 395 -41.31 -3.50 -28.59
C GLY A 395 -40.79 -3.46 -30.03
N GLY A 396 -40.80 -4.65 -30.67
CA GLY A 396 -41.36 -4.82 -32.01
C GLY A 396 -40.42 -4.74 -33.22
N GLY A 397 -40.33 -5.87 -33.94
CA GLY A 397 -40.39 -5.83 -35.40
C GLY A 397 -39.12 -6.18 -36.18
N GLY A 398 -38.97 -7.48 -36.47
CA GLY A 398 -38.68 -8.08 -37.79
C GLY A 398 -37.56 -7.53 -38.69
N GLY A 399 -36.69 -8.43 -39.16
CA GLY A 399 -35.96 -8.22 -40.42
C GLY A 399 -34.63 -8.96 -40.53
N ASP A 400 -34.69 -10.18 -41.06
CA ASP A 400 -33.57 -10.99 -41.56
C ASP A 400 -32.82 -10.29 -42.71
N VAL A 401 -31.49 -10.12 -42.63
CA VAL A 401 -30.61 -10.07 -43.83
C VAL A 401 -29.22 -10.64 -43.51
N ARG A 402 -28.92 -11.74 -44.20
CA ARG A 402 -27.62 -12.40 -44.44
C ARG A 402 -26.51 -11.50 -45.03
N ARG A 403 -25.28 -12.05 -44.91
CA ARG A 403 -24.16 -12.09 -45.90
C ARG A 403 -23.01 -11.07 -45.79
N THR A 404 -21.85 -11.61 -45.41
CA THR A 404 -20.53 -11.56 -46.10
C THR A 404 -20.04 -10.23 -46.68
N LYS A 405 -18.83 -9.80 -46.30
CA LYS A 405 -17.63 -9.85 -47.19
C LYS A 405 -16.34 -9.36 -46.51
N THR A 406 -15.30 -10.17 -46.70
CA THR A 406 -13.86 -9.88 -46.79
C THR A 406 -13.54 -8.72 -47.72
N ILE A 407 -12.58 -7.85 -47.35
CA ILE A 407 -11.61 -7.07 -48.16
C ILE A 407 -10.57 -6.53 -47.13
N GLU A 408 -9.25 -6.55 -47.24
CA GLU A 408 -8.19 -7.18 -48.06
C GLU A 408 -6.94 -7.21 -47.16
#